data_AF-A0A348NIK1-F1
#
_entry.id   AF-A0A348NIK1-F1
#
_cell.length_a   1.000
_cell.length_b   1.000
_cell.length_c   1.000
_cell.angle_alpha   90.00
_cell.angle_beta   90.00
_cell.angle_gamma   90.00
#
_symmetry.space_group_name_H-M   'P 1'
#
loop_
_entity.id
_entity.type
_entity.pdbx_description
1 polymer ?
#
loop_
_entity_poly.entity_id
_entity_poly.type
_entity_poly.pdbx_seq_one_letter_code
_entity_poly.pdbx_strand_id
1 'polypeptide(L)'
;MIKFGRGVCYSGYREGQSPIAHVYPTYAQILEDLTILKPHFDYLRMYDVSEHAKTVLRVIEEEKMPFKVMLGVEPRGEISNPNCPWGGLHSDEEIAVNKIENIRQLDRLAELANRYKDIVLAVAVGNECTSEWHPGLMAAETLASHVRYLRTVTDAQVTFCEGAYAWRVHAGPVAAEVDFISIHSYPLWLRKHLDEALAVNQLDYEENKAAYPDKQIIFTEFGWTTSCNDTMDKNDVGEAQQAEYLAQVEKWSKDNQIPMFVFEAFDEPWKGGRDPIEPEKHWGLYNVDRTPKIYISKKTRRF
;
A
#
# COMPACT_ATOMS: atom_id res chain seq x y z
N MET A 1 -10.59 15.68 -0.72
CA MET A 1 -11.26 14.37 -0.93
C MET A 1 -10.75 13.74 -2.20
N ILE A 2 -10.35 12.47 -2.09
CA ILE A 2 -9.93 11.63 -3.21
C ILE A 2 -11.17 11.19 -3.99
N LYS A 3 -11.20 11.47 -5.30
CA LYS A 3 -12.31 11.02 -6.15
C LYS A 3 -12.22 9.51 -6.37
N PHE A 4 -13.35 8.89 -6.70
CA PHE A 4 -13.35 7.50 -7.12
C PHE A 4 -12.43 7.30 -8.34
N GLY A 5 -11.59 6.27 -8.26
CA GLY A 5 -10.70 5.79 -9.31
C GLY A 5 -10.19 4.41 -8.93
N ARG A 6 -9.80 3.63 -9.93
CA ARG A 6 -9.28 2.26 -9.74
C ARG A 6 -7.83 2.37 -9.30
N GLY A 7 -7.56 2.02 -8.04
CA GLY A 7 -6.20 2.05 -7.49
C GLY A 7 -5.53 0.69 -7.53
N VAL A 8 -4.20 0.68 -7.65
CA VAL A 8 -3.35 -0.49 -7.48
C VAL A 8 -2.09 -0.13 -6.71
N CYS A 9 -1.65 -1.01 -5.82
CA CYS A 9 -0.35 -0.91 -5.17
C CYS A 9 0.73 -1.37 -6.16
N TYR A 10 1.73 -0.53 -6.37
CA TYR A 10 2.74 -0.75 -7.42
C TYR A 10 4.16 -0.66 -6.88
N SER A 11 4.83 -1.80 -6.98
CA SER A 11 6.27 -1.94 -7.07
C SER A 11 6.62 -2.75 -8.32
N GLY A 12 7.63 -2.31 -9.07
CA GLY A 12 8.01 -2.93 -10.35
C GLY A 12 9.09 -4.01 -10.26
N TYR A 13 9.46 -4.45 -9.06
CA TYR A 13 10.63 -5.32 -8.86
C TYR A 13 10.47 -6.66 -9.59
N ARG A 14 11.47 -7.02 -10.40
CA ARG A 14 11.57 -8.32 -11.09
C ARG A 14 12.45 -9.30 -10.32
N GLU A 15 12.60 -10.50 -10.85
CA GLU A 15 13.58 -11.48 -10.36
C GLU A 15 14.97 -10.85 -10.17
N GLY A 16 15.58 -11.05 -9.01
CA GLY A 16 16.88 -10.46 -8.64
C GLY A 16 16.87 -8.96 -8.29
N GLN A 17 15.71 -8.30 -8.33
CA GLN A 17 15.55 -6.90 -7.95
C GLN A 17 14.86 -6.80 -6.58
N SER A 18 15.23 -5.82 -5.77
CA SER A 18 14.56 -5.55 -4.49
C SER A 18 14.93 -4.17 -3.94
N PRO A 19 14.07 -3.57 -3.09
CA PRO A 19 14.42 -2.34 -2.38
C PRO A 19 15.57 -2.58 -1.39
N ILE A 20 15.67 -3.78 -0.81
CA ILE A 20 16.70 -4.16 0.18
C ILE A 20 18.10 -4.20 -0.46
N ALA A 21 18.21 -4.81 -1.64
CA ALA A 21 19.48 -4.89 -2.35
C ALA A 21 19.80 -3.61 -3.15
N HIS A 22 18.92 -2.61 -3.13
CA HIS A 22 19.01 -1.40 -3.95
C HIS A 22 19.17 -1.68 -5.45
N VAL A 23 18.59 -2.79 -5.93
CA VAL A 23 18.54 -3.15 -7.35
C VAL A 23 17.14 -2.81 -7.85
N TYR A 24 17.03 -1.69 -8.55
CA TYR A 24 15.75 -1.11 -8.96
C TYR A 24 15.40 -1.44 -10.42
N PRO A 25 14.10 -1.51 -10.76
CA PRO A 25 13.63 -1.57 -12.14
C PRO A 25 14.16 -0.40 -12.97
N THR A 26 14.50 -0.66 -14.24
CA THR A 26 14.95 0.38 -15.16
C THR A 26 13.78 1.21 -15.68
N TYR A 27 14.08 2.37 -16.29
CA TYR A 27 13.07 3.19 -16.96
C TYR A 27 12.22 2.38 -17.96
N ALA A 28 12.86 1.53 -18.77
CA ALA A 28 12.16 0.72 -19.77
C ALA A 28 11.25 -0.35 -19.12
N GLN A 29 11.69 -0.96 -18.02
CA GLN A 29 10.87 -1.92 -17.27
C GLN A 29 9.65 -1.23 -16.63
N ILE A 30 9.84 -0.03 -16.08
CA ILE A 30 8.74 0.75 -15.51
C ILE A 30 7.77 1.21 -16.62
N LEU A 31 8.29 1.65 -17.78
CA LEU A 31 7.47 2.02 -18.93
C LEU A 31 6.60 0.83 -19.41
N GLU A 32 7.18 -0.37 -19.48
CA GLU A 32 6.44 -1.60 -19.79
C GLU A 32 5.31 -1.83 -18.76
N ASP A 33 5.65 -1.83 -17.47
CA ASP A 33 4.70 -2.07 -16.39
C ASP A 33 3.54 -1.05 -16.42
N LEU A 34 3.86 0.24 -16.51
CA LEU A 34 2.84 1.30 -16.53
C LEU A 34 1.98 1.26 -17.79
N THR A 35 2.53 0.82 -18.93
CA THR A 35 1.76 0.59 -20.16
C THR A 35 0.74 -0.52 -19.98
N ILE A 36 1.12 -1.61 -19.29
CA ILE A 36 0.24 -2.73 -18.97
C ILE A 36 -0.89 -2.29 -18.02
N LEU A 37 -0.57 -1.47 -17.01
CA LEU A 37 -1.54 -1.05 -15.99
C LEU A 37 -2.53 0.02 -16.48
N LYS A 38 -2.11 0.88 -17.44
CA LYS A 38 -2.86 2.06 -17.92
C LYS A 38 -4.32 1.80 -18.31
N PRO A 39 -4.69 0.71 -19.02
CA PRO A 39 -6.10 0.47 -19.35
C PRO A 39 -6.97 0.09 -18.13
N HIS A 40 -6.37 -0.36 -17.04
CA HIS A 40 -7.08 -0.96 -15.91
C HIS A 40 -7.14 -0.07 -14.68
N PHE A 41 -6.18 0.82 -14.48
CA PHE A 41 -6.01 1.60 -13.26
C PHE A 41 -5.83 3.09 -13.53
N ASP A 42 -6.29 3.89 -12.58
CA ASP A 42 -6.21 5.35 -12.59
C ASP A 42 -5.18 5.83 -11.56
N TYR A 43 -5.02 5.11 -10.44
CA TYR A 43 -4.14 5.46 -9.33
C TYR A 43 -3.10 4.38 -9.03
N LEU A 44 -1.88 4.82 -8.70
CA LEU A 44 -0.82 3.97 -8.18
C LEU A 44 -0.54 4.34 -6.73
N ARG A 45 -0.30 3.36 -5.86
CA ARG A 45 0.27 3.57 -4.53
C ARG A 45 1.70 3.05 -4.50
N MET A 46 2.61 3.86 -3.96
CA MET A 46 4.01 3.51 -3.75
C MET A 46 4.38 3.65 -2.28
N TYR A 47 5.37 2.89 -1.83
CA TYR A 47 5.70 2.71 -0.41
C TYR A 47 6.94 3.49 0.05
N ASP A 48 7.70 4.05 -0.88
CA ASP A 48 8.97 4.71 -0.59
C ASP A 48 9.24 5.91 -1.51
N VAL A 49 10.36 6.58 -1.23
CA VAL A 49 10.89 7.74 -1.97
C VAL A 49 12.25 7.45 -2.62
N SER A 50 12.52 6.19 -2.93
CA SER A 50 13.77 5.70 -3.52
C SER A 50 13.91 6.05 -5.01
N GLU A 51 15.01 5.60 -5.63
CA GLU A 51 15.21 5.72 -7.08
C GLU A 51 14.12 5.04 -7.90
N HIS A 52 13.47 4.01 -7.35
CA HIS A 52 12.30 3.40 -7.99
C HIS A 52 11.14 4.41 -8.08
N ALA A 53 10.72 5.01 -6.97
CA ALA A 53 9.66 6.03 -6.96
C ALA A 53 9.97 7.23 -7.86
N LYS A 54 11.22 7.73 -7.81
CA LYS A 54 11.69 8.79 -8.70
C LYS A 54 11.56 8.42 -10.18
N THR A 55 11.94 7.20 -10.54
CA THR A 55 11.87 6.74 -11.93
C THR A 55 10.43 6.57 -12.38
N VAL A 56 9.53 6.07 -11.53
CA VAL A 56 8.09 5.96 -11.82
C VAL A 56 7.49 7.33 -12.11
N LEU A 57 7.71 8.32 -11.24
CA LEU A 57 7.22 9.69 -11.45
C LEU A 57 7.77 10.31 -12.74
N ARG A 58 9.06 10.08 -13.04
CA ARG A 58 9.68 10.53 -14.29
C ARG A 58 9.05 9.89 -15.53
N VAL A 59 8.82 8.57 -15.53
CA VAL A 59 8.15 7.88 -16.64
C VAL A 59 6.74 8.44 -16.85
N ILE A 60 5.98 8.64 -15.77
CA ILE A 60 4.62 9.21 -15.87
C ILE A 60 4.65 10.61 -16.49
N GLU A 61 5.58 11.46 -16.05
CA GLU A 61 5.75 12.83 -16.56
C GLU A 61 6.18 12.84 -18.04
N GLU A 62 7.28 12.15 -18.38
CA GLU A 62 7.89 12.17 -19.71
C GLU A 62 6.99 11.51 -20.76
N GLU A 63 6.34 10.38 -20.42
CA GLU A 63 5.44 9.64 -21.31
C GLU A 63 3.99 10.14 -21.24
N LYS A 64 3.72 11.17 -20.44
CA LYS A 64 2.41 11.81 -20.26
C LYS A 64 1.33 10.79 -19.91
N MET A 65 1.64 9.88 -18.99
CA MET A 65 0.70 8.85 -18.56
C MET A 65 -0.37 9.46 -17.64
N PRO A 66 -1.62 8.97 -17.69
CA PRO A 66 -2.76 9.58 -16.99
C PRO A 66 -2.83 9.24 -15.49
N PHE A 67 -1.83 8.53 -14.95
CA PHE A 67 -1.85 8.06 -13.57
C PHE A 67 -1.77 9.22 -12.57
N LYS A 68 -2.42 9.04 -11.42
CA LYS A 68 -2.09 9.78 -10.20
C LYS A 68 -1.41 8.85 -9.20
N VAL A 69 -0.50 9.39 -8.40
CA VAL A 69 0.34 8.59 -7.50
C VAL A 69 0.14 9.00 -6.06
N MET A 70 -0.20 8.05 -5.20
CA MET A 70 -0.05 8.19 -3.75
C MET A 70 1.35 7.72 -3.35
N LEU A 71 2.16 8.64 -2.86
CA LEU A 71 3.52 8.34 -2.38
C LEU A 71 3.49 8.06 -0.87
N GLY A 72 4.32 7.15 -0.40
CA GLY A 72 4.47 6.84 1.02
C GLY A 72 5.92 6.81 1.43
N VAL A 73 6.13 6.74 2.73
CA VAL A 73 7.40 6.37 3.33
C VAL A 73 7.15 5.22 4.31
N GLU A 74 8.20 4.43 4.53
CA GLU A 74 8.28 3.41 5.57
C GLU A 74 9.18 3.95 6.68
N PRO A 75 8.61 4.48 7.79
CA PRO A 75 9.40 5.01 8.89
C PRO A 75 10.23 3.89 9.53
N ARG A 76 11.47 4.22 9.88
CA ARG A 76 12.26 3.35 10.75
C ARG A 76 11.70 3.45 12.16
N GLY A 77 11.62 2.31 12.86
CA GLY A 77 11.02 2.25 14.20
C GLY A 77 11.70 3.18 15.20
N GLU A 78 10.90 3.98 15.89
CA GLU A 78 11.36 4.83 17.00
C GLU A 78 11.03 4.24 18.37
N ILE A 79 10.42 3.04 18.37
CA ILE A 79 10.13 2.24 19.55
C ILE A 79 10.69 0.84 19.31
N SER A 80 11.46 0.34 20.28
CA SER A 80 11.91 -1.06 20.29
C SER A 80 10.74 -1.99 20.58
N ASN A 81 10.51 -2.97 19.73
CA ASN A 81 9.36 -3.87 19.77
C ASN A 81 9.80 -5.34 19.97
N PRO A 82 10.10 -5.76 21.21
CA PRO A 82 10.64 -7.10 21.50
C PRO A 82 9.64 -8.24 21.24
N ASN A 83 8.35 -7.92 21.10
CA ASN A 83 7.29 -8.92 20.91
C ASN A 83 6.93 -9.13 19.42
N CYS A 84 7.53 -8.36 18.51
CA CYS A 84 7.24 -8.51 17.09
C CYS A 84 7.92 -9.79 16.54
N PRO A 85 7.17 -10.65 15.83
CA PRO A 85 7.68 -11.91 15.30
C PRO A 85 8.70 -11.71 14.15
N TRP A 86 8.76 -10.50 13.58
CA TRP A 86 9.60 -10.15 12.44
C TRP A 86 10.84 -9.33 12.81
N GLY A 87 11.17 -9.25 14.11
CA GLY A 87 12.27 -8.43 14.64
C GLY A 87 11.76 -7.14 15.27
N GLY A 88 12.53 -6.05 15.18
CA GLY A 88 12.12 -4.75 15.72
C GLY A 88 12.79 -4.35 17.05
N LEU A 89 13.83 -5.06 17.46
CA LEU A 89 14.72 -4.57 18.51
C LEU A 89 15.59 -3.43 17.97
N HIS A 90 15.54 -2.28 18.64
CA HIS A 90 16.38 -1.12 18.37
C HIS A 90 17.05 -0.68 19.69
N SER A 91 18.33 -0.35 19.61
CA SER A 91 19.08 0.36 20.66
C SER A 91 18.68 1.84 20.73
N ASP A 92 19.02 2.50 21.83
CA ASP A 92 18.78 3.94 21.98
C ASP A 92 19.53 4.76 20.91
N GLU A 93 20.75 4.33 20.55
CA GLU A 93 21.53 4.95 19.47
C GLU A 93 20.86 4.77 18.10
N GLU A 94 20.34 3.57 17.80
CA GLU A 94 19.59 3.33 16.55
C GLU A 94 18.31 4.15 16.49
N ILE A 95 17.57 4.25 17.60
CA ILE A 95 16.36 5.09 17.68
C ILE A 95 16.69 6.57 17.43
N ALA A 96 17.80 7.07 17.98
CA ALA A 96 18.24 8.45 17.73
C ALA A 96 18.58 8.69 16.25
N VAL A 97 19.20 7.71 15.57
CA VAL A 97 19.45 7.77 14.11
C VAL A 97 18.13 7.70 13.33
N ASN A 98 17.22 6.80 13.72
CA ASN A 98 15.93 6.62 13.05
C ASN A 98 15.10 7.90 13.03
N LYS A 99 15.07 8.65 14.15
CA LYS A 99 14.41 9.97 14.22
C LYS A 99 14.92 10.95 13.16
N ILE A 100 16.23 11.01 12.95
CA ILE A 100 16.84 11.89 11.94
C ILE A 100 16.50 11.40 10.53
N GLU A 101 16.62 10.09 10.29
CA GLU A 101 16.34 9.50 8.98
C GLU A 101 14.85 9.63 8.60
N ASN A 102 13.93 9.48 9.55
CA ASN A 102 12.50 9.64 9.31
C ASN A 102 12.16 11.04 8.82
N ILE A 103 12.71 12.09 9.44
CA ILE A 103 12.54 13.47 8.94
C ILE A 103 13.16 13.64 7.55
N ARG A 104 14.35 13.07 7.30
CA ARG A 104 14.96 13.10 5.95
C ARG A 104 14.11 12.37 4.90
N GLN A 105 13.39 11.32 5.27
CA GLN A 105 12.44 10.65 4.37
C GLN A 105 11.25 11.56 4.06
N LEU A 106 10.71 12.28 5.07
CA LEU A 106 9.63 13.25 4.87
C LEU A 106 10.06 14.44 3.99
N ASP A 107 11.30 14.91 4.12
CA ASP A 107 11.85 15.96 3.25
C ASP A 107 11.84 15.50 1.78
N ARG A 108 12.34 14.29 1.51
CA ARG A 108 12.34 13.70 0.17
C ARG A 108 10.93 13.47 -0.36
N LEU A 109 10.00 13.05 0.50
CA LEU A 109 8.59 12.89 0.16
C LEU A 109 7.98 14.24 -0.27
N ALA A 110 8.22 15.30 0.50
CA ALA A 110 7.77 16.65 0.16
C ALA A 110 8.42 17.18 -1.13
N GLU A 111 9.71 16.95 -1.34
CA GLU A 111 10.41 17.31 -2.58
C GLU A 111 9.76 16.67 -3.81
N LEU A 112 9.47 15.35 -3.76
CA LEU A 112 8.80 14.65 -4.86
C LEU A 112 7.37 15.14 -5.05
N ALA A 113 6.61 15.29 -3.96
CA ALA A 113 5.24 15.80 -4.02
C ALA A 113 5.16 17.21 -4.63
N ASN A 114 6.09 18.10 -4.27
CA ASN A 114 6.14 19.47 -4.76
C ASN A 114 6.67 19.58 -6.19
N ARG A 115 7.55 18.67 -6.61
CA ARG A 115 8.04 18.63 -8.00
C ARG A 115 6.95 18.11 -8.94
N TYR A 116 6.22 17.09 -8.52
CA TYR A 116 5.25 16.38 -9.34
C TYR A 116 3.80 16.66 -8.91
N LYS A 117 3.46 17.94 -8.62
CA LYS A 117 2.13 18.34 -8.10
C LYS A 117 0.96 17.89 -8.99
N ASP A 118 1.19 17.80 -10.30
CA ASP A 118 0.17 17.34 -11.25
C ASP A 118 0.05 15.81 -11.32
N ILE A 119 0.93 15.05 -10.69
CA ILE A 119 0.91 13.58 -10.67
C ILE A 119 0.58 13.07 -9.26
N VAL A 120 1.14 13.68 -8.23
CA VAL A 120 0.97 13.23 -6.84
C VAL A 120 -0.44 13.54 -6.35
N LEU A 121 -1.16 12.48 -5.99
CA LEU A 121 -2.54 12.48 -5.49
C LEU A 121 -2.59 12.86 -4.00
N ALA A 122 -1.70 12.23 -3.23
CA ALA A 122 -1.59 12.31 -1.79
C ALA A 122 -0.25 11.74 -1.34
N VAL A 123 0.11 11.99 -0.08
CA VAL A 123 1.33 11.49 0.56
C VAL A 123 0.99 10.80 1.89
N ALA A 124 1.70 9.71 2.21
CA ALA A 124 1.54 8.98 3.46
C ALA A 124 2.78 9.08 4.35
N VAL A 125 2.60 9.44 5.62
CA VAL A 125 3.70 9.57 6.61
C VAL A 125 4.17 8.24 7.19
N GLY A 126 3.50 7.13 6.85
CA GLY A 126 3.84 5.81 7.33
C GLY A 126 2.93 4.71 6.79
N ASN A 127 3.34 3.48 7.04
CA ASN A 127 2.64 2.26 6.68
C ASN A 127 2.68 1.28 7.86
N GLU A 128 1.52 0.96 8.44
CA GLU A 128 1.27 -0.06 9.48
C GLU A 128 2.15 0.03 10.74
N CYS A 129 2.85 1.15 10.91
CA CYS A 129 3.88 1.30 11.92
C CYS A 129 3.33 1.63 13.32
N THR A 130 2.00 1.60 13.54
CA THR A 130 1.41 1.59 14.89
C THR A 130 1.01 0.20 15.37
N SER A 131 1.05 -0.79 14.48
CA SER A 131 0.67 -2.16 14.78
C SER A 131 1.77 -2.91 15.54
N GLU A 132 1.39 -3.66 16.58
CA GLU A 132 2.32 -4.41 17.45
C GLU A 132 3.11 -5.51 16.71
N TRP A 133 2.60 -5.97 15.57
CA TRP A 133 3.26 -6.96 14.73
C TRP A 133 4.29 -6.35 13.77
N HIS A 134 4.42 -5.02 13.71
CA HIS A 134 5.33 -4.33 12.79
C HIS A 134 6.72 -4.09 13.44
N PRO A 135 7.85 -4.38 12.76
CA PRO A 135 9.20 -4.20 13.32
C PRO A 135 9.63 -2.73 13.40
N GLY A 136 9.01 -1.85 12.61
CA GLY A 136 9.23 -0.41 12.62
C GLY A 136 8.21 0.33 13.49
N LEU A 137 8.07 -0.04 14.76
CA LEU A 137 7.02 0.52 15.63
C LEU A 137 7.23 2.02 15.91
N MET A 138 6.15 2.78 15.83
CA MET A 138 6.07 4.23 15.99
C MET A 138 4.92 4.60 16.93
N ALA A 139 5.13 5.62 17.76
CA ALA A 139 4.03 6.22 18.51
C ALA A 139 3.10 7.00 17.57
N ALA A 140 1.79 6.91 17.79
CA ALA A 140 0.80 7.68 17.04
C ALA A 140 1.02 9.19 17.18
N GLU A 141 1.46 9.68 18.34
CA GLU A 141 1.81 11.08 18.56
C GLU A 141 3.00 11.54 17.71
N THR A 142 3.98 10.66 17.50
CA THR A 142 5.12 10.94 16.62
C THR A 142 4.65 11.05 15.17
N LEU A 143 3.83 10.11 14.69
CA LEU A 143 3.24 10.18 13.35
C LEU A 143 2.36 11.42 13.17
N ALA A 144 1.58 11.81 14.19
CA ALA A 144 0.82 13.06 14.19
C ALA A 144 1.75 14.28 14.03
N SER A 145 2.92 14.25 14.66
CA SER A 145 3.94 15.29 14.49
C SER A 145 4.55 15.29 13.08
N HIS A 146 4.74 14.13 12.47
CA HIS A 146 5.18 14.00 11.08
C HIS A 146 4.14 14.58 10.11
N VAL A 147 2.85 14.36 10.34
CA VAL A 147 1.77 14.98 9.55
C VAL A 147 1.83 16.50 9.65
N ARG A 148 1.95 17.04 10.88
CA ARG A 148 2.07 18.49 11.09
C ARG A 148 3.31 19.07 10.41
N TYR A 149 4.45 18.39 10.48
CA TYR A 149 5.67 18.79 9.80
C TYR A 149 5.49 18.83 8.28
N LEU A 150 4.99 17.74 7.70
CA LEU A 150 4.85 17.59 6.25
C LEU A 150 3.97 18.70 5.66
N ARG A 151 2.90 19.09 6.37
CA ARG A 151 2.04 20.22 6.01
C ARG A 151 2.71 21.58 5.98
N THR A 152 3.84 21.76 6.68
CA THR A 152 4.60 23.02 6.59
C THR A 152 5.46 23.11 5.33
N VAL A 153 5.70 21.98 4.65
CA VAL A 153 6.64 21.88 3.53
C VAL A 153 6.01 21.38 2.23
N THR A 154 4.75 20.92 2.23
CA THR A 154 4.01 20.57 1.01
C THR A 154 2.51 20.86 1.13
N ASP A 155 1.88 21.14 -0.02
CA ASP A 155 0.42 21.34 -0.15
C ASP A 155 -0.32 20.03 -0.46
N ALA A 156 0.39 18.89 -0.59
CA ALA A 156 -0.23 17.62 -0.88
C ALA A 156 -1.14 17.14 0.28
N GLN A 157 -2.25 16.47 -0.05
CA GLN A 157 -3.08 15.82 0.97
C GLN A 157 -2.26 14.74 1.70
N VAL A 158 -2.29 14.76 3.03
CA VAL A 158 -1.50 13.89 3.90
C VAL A 158 -2.38 12.84 4.58
N THR A 159 -1.92 11.59 4.59
CA THR A 159 -2.54 10.49 5.33
C THR A 159 -1.51 9.62 6.05
N PHE A 160 -1.99 8.56 6.70
CA PHE A 160 -1.23 7.46 7.27
C PHE A 160 -1.88 6.14 6.84
N CYS A 161 -1.12 5.17 6.34
CA CYS A 161 -1.69 3.90 5.88
C CYS A 161 -1.60 2.86 7.00
N GLU A 162 -2.73 2.28 7.42
CA GLU A 162 -2.76 1.39 8.59
C GLU A 162 -3.94 0.41 8.52
N GLY A 163 -3.84 -0.73 9.22
CA GLY A 163 -4.93 -1.70 9.35
C GLY A 163 -6.22 -1.08 9.88
N ALA A 164 -7.37 -1.50 9.35
CA ALA A 164 -8.68 -0.98 9.74
C ALA A 164 -8.94 -1.06 11.26
N TYR A 165 -8.47 -2.13 11.92
CA TYR A 165 -8.51 -2.26 13.37
C TYR A 165 -7.56 -1.28 14.07
N ALA A 166 -6.30 -1.23 13.63
CA ALA A 166 -5.26 -0.42 14.26
C ALA A 166 -5.55 1.09 14.15
N TRP A 167 -6.25 1.53 13.10
CA TRP A 167 -6.78 2.89 13.04
C TRP A 167 -7.61 3.24 14.27
N ARG A 168 -8.61 2.41 14.57
CA ARG A 168 -9.57 2.63 15.67
C ARG A 168 -8.94 2.49 17.06
N VAL A 169 -7.89 1.69 17.19
CA VAL A 169 -7.33 1.31 18.50
C VAL A 169 -6.03 2.05 18.84
N HIS A 170 -5.19 2.33 17.84
CA HIS A 170 -3.84 2.84 18.05
C HIS A 170 -3.62 4.23 17.42
N ALA A 171 -4.28 4.56 16.31
CA ALA A 171 -3.94 5.73 15.49
C ALA A 171 -4.78 7.00 15.74
N GLY A 172 -5.55 7.06 16.84
CA GLY A 172 -6.39 8.20 17.20
C GLY A 172 -5.70 9.58 17.12
N PRO A 173 -4.49 9.76 17.68
CA PRO A 173 -3.74 11.02 17.56
C PRO A 173 -3.43 11.41 16.11
N VAL A 174 -3.15 10.45 15.22
CA VAL A 174 -2.86 10.69 13.81
C VAL A 174 -4.14 11.04 13.04
N ALA A 175 -5.27 10.40 13.39
CA ALA A 175 -6.57 10.60 12.75
C ALA A 175 -7.05 12.06 12.83
N ALA A 176 -6.76 12.74 13.95
CA ALA A 176 -7.07 14.14 14.14
C ALA A 176 -6.31 15.04 13.15
N GLU A 177 -5.08 14.66 12.82
CA GLU A 177 -4.22 15.44 11.94
C GLU A 177 -4.55 15.17 10.48
N VAL A 178 -4.51 13.94 9.97
CA VAL A 178 -4.58 13.61 8.52
C VAL A 178 -5.79 14.18 7.77
N ASP A 179 -5.68 14.34 6.44
CA ASP A 179 -6.75 14.86 5.60
C ASP A 179 -7.86 13.83 5.32
N PHE A 180 -7.51 12.55 5.35
CA PHE A 180 -8.43 11.41 5.19
C PHE A 180 -7.86 10.18 5.90
N ILE A 181 -8.67 9.14 6.07
CA ILE A 181 -8.28 7.87 6.69
C ILE A 181 -8.05 6.84 5.58
N SER A 182 -6.87 6.23 5.58
CA SER A 182 -6.51 5.16 4.63
C SER A 182 -6.33 3.83 5.35
N ILE A 183 -7.29 2.92 5.16
CA ILE A 183 -7.32 1.64 5.86
C ILE A 183 -6.78 0.50 5.00
N HIS A 184 -6.21 -0.51 5.66
CA HIS A 184 -5.91 -1.81 5.07
C HIS A 184 -6.92 -2.84 5.58
N SER A 185 -7.38 -3.73 4.71
CA SER A 185 -8.35 -4.77 5.05
C SER A 185 -8.05 -6.06 4.28
N TYR A 186 -7.60 -7.07 5.02
CA TYR A 186 -7.22 -8.38 4.48
C TYR A 186 -7.97 -9.51 5.19
N PRO A 187 -9.18 -9.87 4.71
CA PRO A 187 -9.97 -10.95 5.32
C PRO A 187 -9.21 -12.28 5.35
N LEU A 188 -8.38 -12.54 4.35
CA LEU A 188 -7.61 -13.78 4.26
C LEU A 188 -6.57 -13.93 5.41
N TRP A 189 -5.93 -12.83 5.83
CA TRP A 189 -5.04 -12.84 7.01
C TRP A 189 -5.81 -13.11 8.31
N LEU A 190 -7.10 -12.78 8.34
CA LEU A 190 -8.01 -13.09 9.44
C LEU A 190 -8.63 -14.50 9.34
N ARG A 191 -8.13 -15.34 8.41
CA ARG A 191 -8.62 -16.70 8.13
C ARG A 191 -10.11 -16.75 7.80
N LYS A 192 -10.58 -15.76 7.04
CA LYS A 192 -11.95 -15.69 6.55
C LYS A 192 -12.07 -16.36 5.19
N HIS A 193 -13.13 -17.15 5.03
CA HIS A 193 -13.43 -17.81 3.77
C HIS A 193 -13.89 -16.79 2.71
N LEU A 194 -13.82 -17.20 1.45
CA LEU A 194 -14.13 -16.34 0.30
C LEU A 194 -15.54 -15.72 0.36
N ASP A 195 -16.53 -16.45 0.89
CA ASP A 195 -17.93 -16.03 1.01
C ASP A 195 -18.16 -15.02 2.16
N GLU A 196 -17.26 -14.97 3.14
CA GLU A 196 -17.26 -13.99 4.23
C GLU A 196 -16.48 -12.71 3.89
N ALA A 197 -15.55 -12.79 2.93
CA ALA A 197 -14.50 -11.79 2.74
C ALA A 197 -15.02 -10.37 2.48
N LEU A 198 -15.99 -10.20 1.57
CA LEU A 198 -16.57 -8.88 1.28
C LEU A 198 -17.25 -8.26 2.51
N ALA A 199 -17.93 -9.08 3.33
CA ALA A 199 -18.61 -8.60 4.52
C ALA A 199 -17.62 -8.04 5.56
N VAL A 200 -16.42 -8.61 5.64
CA VAL A 200 -15.33 -8.08 6.48
C VAL A 200 -14.86 -6.72 5.97
N ASN A 201 -14.62 -6.56 4.66
CA ASN A 201 -14.23 -5.26 4.12
C ASN A 201 -15.30 -4.18 4.37
N GLN A 202 -16.58 -4.56 4.23
CA GLN A 202 -17.71 -3.66 4.50
C GLN A 202 -17.77 -3.25 5.97
N LEU A 203 -17.57 -4.21 6.90
CA LEU A 203 -17.53 -3.93 8.32
C LEU A 203 -16.38 -3.00 8.68
N ASP A 204 -15.18 -3.26 8.17
CA ASP A 204 -13.99 -2.43 8.39
C ASP A 204 -14.24 -0.97 7.94
N TYR A 205 -14.91 -0.78 6.80
CA TYR A 205 -15.30 0.54 6.31
C TYR A 205 -16.32 1.23 7.24
N GLU A 206 -17.41 0.55 7.59
CA GLU A 206 -18.47 1.14 8.41
C GLU A 206 -17.99 1.48 9.83
N GLU A 207 -17.18 0.63 10.44
CA GLU A 207 -16.61 0.90 11.76
C GLU A 207 -15.65 2.10 11.74
N ASN A 208 -14.79 2.21 10.73
CA ASN A 208 -13.89 3.36 10.61
C ASN A 208 -14.64 4.65 10.26
N LYS A 209 -15.68 4.56 9.43
CA LYS A 209 -16.56 5.70 9.12
C LYS A 209 -17.33 6.17 10.36
N ALA A 210 -17.79 5.25 11.21
CA ALA A 210 -18.42 5.58 12.48
C ALA A 210 -17.44 6.23 13.47
N ALA A 211 -16.19 5.75 13.51
CA ALA A 211 -15.15 6.32 14.37
C ALA A 211 -14.68 7.72 13.90
N TYR A 212 -14.69 7.97 12.59
CA TYR A 212 -14.19 9.21 11.98
C TYR A 212 -15.20 9.82 10.99
N PRO A 213 -16.38 10.28 11.46
CA PRO A 213 -17.50 10.68 10.60
C PRO A 213 -17.20 11.86 9.67
N ASP A 214 -16.25 12.72 10.04
CA ASP A 214 -15.86 13.90 9.28
C ASP A 214 -14.69 13.65 8.31
N LYS A 215 -14.15 12.43 8.28
CA LYS A 215 -13.03 12.06 7.41
C LYS A 215 -13.51 11.11 6.33
N GLN A 216 -13.02 11.32 5.11
CA GLN A 216 -13.19 10.32 4.06
C GLN A 216 -12.41 9.05 4.45
N ILE A 217 -13.05 7.89 4.29
CA ILE A 217 -12.39 6.59 4.41
C ILE A 217 -12.09 6.06 3.00
N ILE A 218 -10.84 5.68 2.75
CA ILE A 218 -10.41 4.96 1.54
C ILE A 218 -9.66 3.69 1.92
N PHE A 219 -9.55 2.73 1.01
CA PHE A 219 -8.71 1.55 1.22
C PHE A 219 -7.40 1.73 0.47
N THR A 220 -6.28 1.80 1.18
CA THR A 220 -4.97 1.85 0.52
C THR A 220 -4.36 0.48 0.30
N GLU A 221 -4.94 -0.56 0.89
CA GLU A 221 -4.61 -1.95 0.63
C GLU A 221 -5.81 -2.86 0.89
N PHE A 222 -6.00 -3.78 -0.03
CA PHE A 222 -6.82 -4.98 0.11
C PHE A 222 -6.36 -5.96 -0.98
N GLY A 223 -6.48 -7.26 -0.74
CA GLY A 223 -6.05 -8.22 -1.74
C GLY A 223 -6.48 -9.64 -1.43
N TRP A 224 -6.11 -10.55 -2.32
CA TRP A 224 -6.26 -11.99 -2.12
C TRP A 224 -5.12 -12.72 -2.82
N THR A 225 -4.33 -13.49 -2.10
CA THR A 225 -3.16 -14.17 -2.65
C THR A 225 -3.55 -15.40 -3.47
N THR A 226 -2.74 -15.74 -4.47
CA THR A 226 -2.99 -16.90 -5.36
C THR A 226 -2.25 -18.16 -4.91
N SER A 227 -1.40 -18.08 -3.90
CA SER A 227 -0.66 -19.21 -3.34
C SER A 227 -0.33 -18.95 -1.88
N CYS A 228 -0.23 -20.00 -1.07
CA CYS A 228 0.22 -19.88 0.31
C CYS A 228 0.91 -21.16 0.79
N ASN A 229 1.74 -21.01 1.80
CA ASN A 229 2.17 -22.11 2.66
C ASN A 229 1.19 -22.30 3.82
N ASP A 230 1.60 -22.96 4.90
CA ASP A 230 0.73 -23.32 6.03
C ASP A 230 0.30 -22.12 6.90
N THR A 231 0.66 -20.89 6.51
CA THR A 231 0.21 -19.66 7.18
C THR A 231 -1.26 -19.32 6.91
N MET A 232 -1.83 -19.82 5.80
CA MET A 232 -3.22 -19.60 5.39
C MET A 232 -3.90 -20.91 4.95
N ASP A 233 -5.23 -20.90 4.78
CA ASP A 233 -5.96 -22.06 4.26
C ASP A 233 -5.76 -22.19 2.74
N LYS A 234 -5.16 -23.31 2.33
CA LYS A 234 -4.87 -23.62 0.91
C LYS A 234 -6.13 -23.76 0.05
N ASN A 235 -7.29 -24.01 0.65
CA ASN A 235 -8.56 -24.12 -0.09
C ASN A 235 -9.10 -22.74 -0.50
N ASP A 236 -8.73 -21.70 0.24
CA ASP A 236 -9.19 -20.33 0.01
C ASP A 236 -8.28 -19.56 -0.95
N VAL A 237 -7.07 -20.02 -1.23
CA VAL A 237 -6.14 -19.35 -2.16
C VAL A 237 -6.24 -19.89 -3.59
N GLY A 238 -5.93 -19.04 -4.56
CA GLY A 238 -5.88 -19.42 -5.98
C GLY A 238 -6.35 -18.30 -6.90
N GLU A 239 -5.99 -18.38 -8.18
CA GLU A 239 -6.39 -17.37 -9.16
C GLU A 239 -7.91 -17.27 -9.36
N ALA A 240 -8.64 -18.39 -9.18
CA ALA A 240 -10.09 -18.40 -9.27
C ALA A 240 -10.73 -17.64 -8.09
N GLN A 241 -10.28 -17.93 -6.87
CA GLN A 241 -10.71 -17.29 -5.63
C GLN A 241 -10.34 -15.80 -5.62
N GLN A 242 -9.11 -15.45 -5.99
CA GLN A 242 -8.68 -14.06 -6.15
C GLN A 242 -9.60 -13.32 -7.15
N ALA A 243 -9.87 -13.91 -8.32
CA ALA A 243 -10.72 -13.27 -9.32
C ALA A 243 -12.17 -13.08 -8.85
N GLU A 244 -12.71 -14.02 -8.06
CA GLU A 244 -14.03 -13.92 -7.47
C GLU A 244 -14.10 -12.83 -6.38
N TYR A 245 -13.16 -12.83 -5.44
CA TYR A 245 -13.06 -11.81 -4.40
C TYR A 245 -12.93 -10.40 -4.99
N LEU A 246 -11.98 -10.21 -5.90
CA LEU A 246 -11.71 -8.88 -6.48
C LEU A 246 -12.87 -8.38 -7.34
N ALA A 247 -13.63 -9.26 -8.00
CA ALA A 247 -14.83 -8.86 -8.73
C ALA A 247 -15.94 -8.36 -7.79
N GLN A 248 -16.10 -9.00 -6.63
CA GLN A 248 -17.06 -8.57 -5.61
C GLN A 248 -16.67 -7.22 -5.00
N VAL A 249 -15.41 -7.07 -4.58
CA VAL A 249 -14.90 -5.83 -3.99
C VAL A 249 -14.89 -4.67 -5.00
N GLU A 250 -14.47 -4.90 -6.25
CA GLU A 250 -14.50 -3.87 -7.30
C GLU A 250 -15.93 -3.38 -7.56
N LYS A 251 -16.91 -4.29 -7.61
CA LYS A 251 -18.32 -3.91 -7.78
C LYS A 251 -18.79 -3.05 -6.60
N TRP A 252 -18.52 -3.48 -5.37
CA TRP A 252 -18.91 -2.75 -4.17
C TRP A 252 -18.25 -1.36 -4.09
N SER A 253 -16.94 -1.29 -4.33
CA SER A 253 -16.15 -0.05 -4.43
C SER A 253 -16.76 0.93 -5.43
N LYS A 254 -17.10 0.45 -6.63
CA LYS A 254 -17.71 1.27 -7.68
C LYS A 254 -19.12 1.75 -7.29
N ASP A 255 -19.97 0.87 -6.78
CA ASP A 255 -21.35 1.23 -6.44
C ASP A 255 -21.41 2.28 -5.32
N ASN A 256 -20.42 2.27 -4.41
CA ASN A 256 -20.34 3.18 -3.26
C ASN A 256 -19.38 4.35 -3.45
N GLN A 257 -18.71 4.44 -4.61
CA GLN A 257 -17.73 5.49 -4.94
C GLN A 257 -16.57 5.57 -3.92
N ILE A 258 -16.11 4.42 -3.43
CA ILE A 258 -15.02 4.31 -2.44
C ILE A 258 -13.70 4.05 -3.18
N PRO A 259 -12.70 4.95 -3.14
CA PRO A 259 -11.37 4.68 -3.69
C PRO A 259 -10.73 3.50 -2.97
N MET A 260 -10.26 2.51 -3.73
CA MET A 260 -9.60 1.32 -3.21
C MET A 260 -8.38 0.96 -4.05
N PHE A 261 -7.27 0.60 -3.38
CA PHE A 261 -6.02 0.19 -3.99
C PHE A 261 -5.78 -1.30 -3.78
N VAL A 262 -5.86 -2.07 -4.86
CA VAL A 262 -5.63 -3.52 -4.79
C VAL A 262 -4.15 -3.82 -4.59
N PHE A 263 -3.85 -4.72 -3.65
CA PHE A 263 -2.53 -5.29 -3.42
C PHE A 263 -2.46 -6.66 -4.12
N GLU A 264 -1.71 -6.80 -5.21
CA GLU A 264 -0.88 -5.76 -5.86
C GLU A 264 -0.74 -5.93 -7.37
N ALA A 265 -0.05 -5.01 -8.05
CA ALA A 265 0.13 -5.07 -9.49
C ALA A 265 0.80 -6.37 -9.94
N PHE A 266 2.01 -6.67 -9.48
CA PHE A 266 2.82 -7.81 -9.94
C PHE A 266 3.23 -8.67 -8.77
N ASP A 267 3.37 -9.97 -8.99
CA ASP A 267 4.02 -10.85 -8.02
C ASP A 267 5.47 -10.41 -7.77
N GLU A 268 5.88 -10.37 -6.49
CA GLU A 268 7.16 -9.83 -6.07
C GLU A 268 8.00 -10.90 -5.34
N PRO A 269 8.93 -11.58 -6.03
CA PRO A 269 9.64 -12.74 -5.47
C PRO A 269 10.59 -12.39 -4.33
N TRP A 270 10.94 -11.11 -4.17
CA TRP A 270 11.81 -10.62 -3.09
C TRP A 270 11.11 -10.55 -1.73
N LYS A 271 9.77 -10.51 -1.69
CA LYS A 271 8.99 -10.39 -0.46
C LYS A 271 8.95 -11.70 0.33
N GLY A 272 8.70 -11.58 1.63
CA GLY A 272 8.61 -12.71 2.53
C GLY A 272 9.94 -13.43 2.76
N GLY A 273 9.85 -14.65 3.27
CA GLY A 273 10.93 -15.60 3.45
C GLY A 273 11.36 -16.34 2.19
N ARG A 274 12.01 -17.49 2.41
CA ARG A 274 12.64 -18.30 1.35
C ARG A 274 11.69 -19.29 0.68
N ASP A 275 10.49 -19.46 1.24
CA ASP A 275 9.54 -20.43 0.73
C ASP A 275 8.94 -19.89 -0.59
N PRO A 276 9.09 -20.61 -1.72
CA PRO A 276 8.59 -20.14 -3.00
C PRO A 276 7.07 -20.00 -3.05
N ILE A 277 6.31 -20.67 -2.17
CA ILE A 277 4.84 -20.59 -2.11
C ILE A 277 4.33 -19.69 -0.99
N GLU A 278 5.21 -18.90 -0.35
CA GLU A 278 4.81 -17.94 0.68
C GLU A 278 3.87 -16.86 0.13
N PRO A 279 2.75 -16.56 0.83
CA PRO A 279 1.69 -15.71 0.27
C PRO A 279 2.16 -14.32 -0.16
N GLU A 280 3.14 -13.74 0.52
CA GLU A 280 3.74 -12.44 0.21
C GLU A 280 4.27 -12.31 -1.22
N LYS A 281 4.62 -13.43 -1.87
CA LYS A 281 5.14 -13.45 -3.25
C LYS A 281 4.05 -13.54 -4.32
N HIS A 282 2.76 -13.72 -3.93
CA HIS A 282 1.69 -14.17 -4.83
C HIS A 282 0.41 -13.31 -4.80
N TRP A 283 0.50 -12.06 -4.35
CA TRP A 283 -0.63 -11.11 -4.33
C TRP A 283 -0.91 -10.44 -5.69
N GLY A 284 0.01 -10.56 -6.64
CA GLY A 284 -0.04 -9.88 -7.93
C GLY A 284 -1.28 -10.21 -8.75
N LEU A 285 -1.76 -9.22 -9.50
CA LEU A 285 -2.74 -9.40 -10.58
C LEU A 285 -2.10 -9.92 -11.87
N TYR A 286 -0.78 -9.77 -11.95
CA TYR A 286 0.10 -10.26 -13.00
C TYR A 286 1.22 -11.07 -12.36
N ASN A 287 1.72 -12.08 -13.07
CA ASN A 287 2.89 -12.83 -12.66
C ASN A 287 4.17 -11.96 -12.76
N VAL A 288 5.28 -12.47 -12.22
CA VAL A 288 6.60 -11.81 -12.28
C VAL A 288 7.01 -11.46 -13.72
N ASP A 289 6.63 -12.28 -14.70
CA ASP A 289 6.92 -12.08 -16.13
C ASP A 289 5.91 -11.18 -16.85
N ARG A 290 5.03 -10.49 -16.10
CA ARG A 290 3.98 -9.57 -16.59
C ARG A 290 2.83 -10.26 -17.32
N THR A 291 2.76 -11.59 -17.33
CA THR A 291 1.58 -12.29 -17.85
C THR A 291 0.38 -12.09 -16.91
N PRO A 292 -0.83 -11.82 -17.44
CA PRO A 292 -2.00 -11.53 -16.61
C PRO A 292 -2.57 -12.79 -15.96
N LYS A 293 -2.91 -12.72 -14.66
CA LYS A 293 -3.69 -13.76 -13.97
C LYS A 293 -5.17 -13.72 -14.36
N ILE A 294 -5.96 -14.69 -13.89
CA ILE A 294 -7.38 -14.88 -14.27
C ILE A 294 -8.20 -13.60 -14.13
N TYR A 295 -8.03 -12.81 -13.06
CA TYR A 295 -8.80 -11.59 -12.84
C TYR A 295 -8.65 -10.59 -14.00
N ILE A 296 -7.41 -10.26 -14.37
CA ILE A 296 -7.12 -9.36 -15.50
C ILE A 296 -7.53 -10.00 -16.83
N SER A 297 -7.19 -11.28 -17.03
CA SER A 297 -7.54 -12.01 -18.26
C SER A 297 -9.05 -11.97 -18.57
N LYS A 298 -9.90 -12.03 -17.53
CA LYS A 298 -11.37 -11.88 -17.67
C LYS A 298 -11.80 -10.46 -18.04
N LYS A 299 -11.09 -9.42 -17.61
CA LYS A 299 -11.39 -8.02 -17.96
C LYS A 299 -11.06 -7.71 -19.42
N THR A 300 -9.96 -8.23 -19.93
CA THR A 300 -9.52 -7.98 -21.31
C THR A 300 -10.42 -8.67 -22.35
N ARG A 301 -11.02 -9.82 -22.01
CA ARG A 301 -11.94 -10.56 -22.90
C ARG A 301 -13.36 -9.99 -23.00
N ARG A 302 -13.71 -8.98 -22.19
CA ARG A 302 -15.04 -8.35 -22.18
C ARG A 302 -15.15 -7.14 -23.13
N PHE A 303 -14.11 -6.89 -23.93
CA PHE A 303 -14.08 -5.89 -25.00
C PHE A 303 -14.00 -6.58 -26.36
#